data_AF-A0A0C1IZC6-F1
#
_entry.id   AF-A0A0C1IZC6-F1
#
_cell.length_a   1.000
_cell.length_b   1.000
_cell.length_c   1.000
_cell.angle_alpha   90.00
_cell.angle_beta   90.00
_cell.angle_gamma   90.00
#
_symmetry.space_group_name_H-M   'P 1'
#
loop_
_entity.id
_entity.type
_entity.pdbx_description
1 polymer ?
#
loop_
_entity_poly.entity_id
_entity_poly.type
_entity_poly.pdbx_seq_one_letter_code
_entity_poly.pdbx_strand_id
1 'polypeptide(L)'
;MTAYPASRINAIDVLRGIVMIIMALDHTRDFFHITAFTDDPLNLETTTIPLYFTRWITHFCAPVFLFLSGTSAFLSSRNKSKEAASAFLIKRGLWLVFIEITVITFGLTFNPFYNFIFFQVIWAIGWSMVLLGLFLRFSYRAILITGLLLFFGHNLTNHLPLPTERSGGEPAKDPAHSQWHYSADR
;
A
#
# COMPACT_ATOMS: atom_id res chain seq x y z
N MET A 1 -13.43 37.80 20.28
CA MET A 1 -13.85 36.97 19.14
C MET A 1 -13.53 35.53 19.45
N THR A 2 -14.53 34.75 19.86
CA THR A 2 -14.38 33.32 20.13
C THR A 2 -14.21 32.60 18.79
N ALA A 3 -13.02 32.07 18.53
CA ALA A 3 -12.79 31.21 17.39
C ALA A 3 -13.69 29.98 17.55
N TYR A 4 -14.69 29.83 16.68
CA TYR A 4 -15.42 28.56 16.57
C TYR A 4 -14.37 27.47 16.31
N PRO A 5 -14.29 26.41 17.12
CA PRO A 5 -13.41 25.30 16.82
C PRO A 5 -13.81 24.80 15.43
N ALA A 6 -12.85 24.70 14.51
CA ALA A 6 -13.08 24.10 13.22
C ALA A 6 -13.73 22.73 13.45
N SER A 7 -15.01 22.60 13.09
CA SER A 7 -15.81 21.40 13.38
C SER A 7 -15.10 20.19 12.78
N ARG A 8 -14.52 19.35 13.65
CA ARG A 8 -13.90 18.10 13.23
C ARG A 8 -15.01 17.12 12.89
N ILE A 9 -14.87 16.43 11.76
CA ILE A 9 -15.84 15.43 11.37
C ILE A 9 -15.53 14.16 12.14
N ASN A 10 -16.21 13.98 13.27
CA ASN A 10 -16.02 12.84 14.18
C ASN A 10 -16.13 11.49 13.46
N ALA A 11 -17.02 11.37 12.46
CA ALA A 11 -17.16 10.13 11.68
C ALA A 11 -15.86 9.74 10.94
N ILE A 12 -15.13 10.71 10.38
CA ILE A 12 -13.86 10.47 9.68
C ILE A 12 -12.79 10.02 10.67
N ASP A 13 -12.70 10.69 11.82
CA ASP A 13 -11.69 10.37 12.83
C ASP A 13 -11.96 9.00 13.48
N VAL A 14 -13.21 8.65 13.77
CA VAL A 14 -13.60 7.33 14.31
C VAL A 14 -13.30 6.21 13.32
N LEU A 15 -13.72 6.37 12.05
CA LEU A 15 -13.46 5.35 11.02
C LEU A 15 -11.96 5.16 10.81
N ARG A 16 -11.20 6.26 10.74
CA ARG A 16 -9.74 6.20 10.63
C ARG A 16 -9.10 5.46 11.81
N GLY A 17 -9.60 5.68 13.03
CA GLY A 17 -9.13 5.00 14.24
C GLY A 17 -9.37 3.49 14.20
N ILE A 18 -10.58 3.06 13.86
CA ILE A 18 -10.92 1.64 13.72
C ILE A 18 -10.03 0.96 12.67
N VAL A 19 -9.87 1.60 11.51
CA VAL A 19 -9.03 1.09 10.43
C VAL A 19 -7.56 0.97 10.86
N MET A 20 -7.02 1.94 11.61
CA MET A 20 -5.66 1.86 12.15
C MET A 20 -5.49 0.68 13.12
N ILE A 21 -6.49 0.40 13.97
CA ILE A 21 -6.44 -0.74 14.91
C ILE A 21 -6.41 -2.07 14.15
N ILE A 22 -7.30 -2.23 13.16
CA ILE A 22 -7.36 -3.45 12.35
C ILE A 22 -6.05 -3.66 11.60
N MET A 23 -5.48 -2.61 11.00
CA MET A 23 -4.18 -2.68 10.33
C MET A 23 -3.03 -3.03 11.29
N ALA A 24 -3.03 -2.48 12.51
CA ALA A 24 -2.01 -2.80 13.49
C ALA A 24 -2.11 -4.27 13.93
N LEU A 25 -3.32 -4.79 14.15
CA LEU A 25 -3.55 -6.19 14.48
C LEU A 25 -3.04 -7.12 13.37
N ASP A 26 -3.34 -6.79 12.11
CA ASP A 26 -2.85 -7.53 10.94
C ASP A 26 -1.32 -7.61 10.91
N HIS A 27 -0.63 -6.47 11.13
CA HIS A 27 0.83 -6.44 11.19
C HIS A 27 1.39 -7.20 12.40
N THR A 28 0.71 -7.21 13.55
CA THR A 28 1.16 -8.04 14.69
C THR A 28 1.03 -9.53 14.42
N ARG A 29 -0.01 -9.96 13.67
CA ARG A 29 -0.20 -11.38 13.30
C ARG A 29 0.98 -11.91 12.51
N ASP A 30 1.56 -11.10 11.62
CA ASP A 30 2.69 -11.49 10.77
C ASP A 30 3.94 -11.88 11.59
N PHE A 31 4.06 -11.44 12.85
CA PHE A 31 5.14 -11.85 13.77
C PHE A 31 4.90 -13.20 14.46
N PHE A 32 3.64 -13.64 14.56
CA PHE A 32 3.28 -14.89 15.24
C PHE A 32 3.07 -16.07 14.28
N HIS A 33 2.93 -15.81 12.97
CA HIS A 33 2.68 -16.85 11.96
C HIS A 33 3.89 -17.00 11.03
N ILE A 34 4.69 -18.05 11.25
CA ILE A 34 5.94 -18.34 10.50
C ILE A 34 5.68 -18.62 9.00
N THR A 35 4.50 -19.12 8.63
CA THR A 35 4.11 -19.38 7.23
C THR A 35 3.59 -18.15 6.48
N ALA A 36 3.42 -16.99 7.15
CA ALA A 36 2.82 -15.80 6.52
C ALA A 36 3.68 -15.15 5.41
N PHE A 37 4.99 -15.43 5.41
CA PHE A 37 5.96 -14.91 4.44
C PHE A 37 6.37 -15.92 3.35
N THR A 38 6.06 -17.21 3.51
CA THR A 38 6.52 -18.28 2.60
C THR A 38 5.41 -18.91 1.78
N ASP A 39 4.15 -18.88 2.25
CA ASP A 39 3.02 -19.43 1.50
C ASP A 39 2.29 -18.35 0.70
N ASP A 40 1.92 -18.69 -0.53
CA ASP A 40 1.04 -17.87 -1.35
C ASP A 40 -0.35 -17.79 -0.67
N PRO A 41 -0.78 -16.60 -0.21
CA PRO A 41 -2.05 -16.42 0.50
C PRO A 41 -3.29 -16.62 -0.38
N LEU A 42 -3.11 -16.75 -1.70
CA LEU A 42 -4.16 -17.13 -2.64
C LEU A 42 -4.21 -18.65 -2.89
N ASN A 43 -3.29 -19.42 -2.33
CA ASN A 43 -3.34 -20.87 -2.43
C ASN A 43 -4.43 -21.42 -1.50
N LEU A 44 -5.51 -21.90 -2.12
CA LEU A 44 -6.68 -22.48 -1.46
C LEU A 44 -6.35 -23.80 -0.75
N GLU A 45 -5.19 -24.41 -0.99
CA GLU A 45 -4.78 -25.67 -0.35
C GLU A 45 -4.15 -25.48 1.04
N THR A 46 -3.58 -24.30 1.36
CA THR A 46 -2.88 -24.04 2.64
C THR A 46 -3.52 -22.97 3.51
N THR A 47 -4.44 -22.15 2.97
CA THR A 47 -5.07 -21.06 3.71
C THR A 47 -6.28 -21.53 4.52
N THR A 48 -6.28 -21.25 5.83
CA THR A 48 -7.46 -21.43 6.68
C THR A 48 -8.46 -20.29 6.44
N ILE A 49 -9.76 -20.60 6.42
CA ILE A 49 -10.85 -19.63 6.20
C ILE A 49 -10.69 -18.34 7.05
N PRO A 50 -10.32 -18.39 8.35
CA PRO A 50 -10.12 -17.18 9.15
C PRO A 50 -8.99 -16.27 8.64
N LEU A 51 -7.88 -16.84 8.15
CA LEU A 51 -6.74 -16.07 7.64
C LEU A 51 -7.14 -15.30 6.37
N TYR A 52 -7.85 -15.95 5.46
CA TYR A 52 -8.39 -15.32 4.25
C TYR A 52 -9.29 -14.12 4.60
N PHE A 53 -10.23 -14.29 5.53
CA PHE A 53 -11.12 -13.20 5.94
C PHE A 53 -10.35 -12.02 6.52
N THR A 54 -9.33 -12.25 7.35
CA THR A 54 -8.52 -11.14 7.89
C THR A 54 -7.78 -10.37 6.80
N ARG A 55 -7.17 -11.06 5.82
CA ARG A 55 -6.50 -10.42 4.68
C ARG A 55 -7.47 -9.69 3.76
N TRP A 56 -8.65 -10.26 3.52
CA TRP A 56 -9.69 -9.62 2.73
C TRP A 56 -10.14 -8.30 3.37
N ILE A 57 -10.39 -8.30 4.68
CA ILE A 57 -10.76 -7.07 5.41
C ILE A 57 -9.62 -6.04 5.33
N THR A 58 -8.38 -6.44 5.61
CA THR A 58 -7.25 -5.50 5.67
C THR A 58 -6.88 -4.94 4.29
N HIS A 59 -7.16 -5.69 3.22
CA HIS A 59 -7.03 -5.21 1.84
C HIS A 59 -7.94 -4.01 1.54
N PHE A 60 -9.13 -3.93 2.13
CA PHE A 60 -9.99 -2.74 2.01
C PHE A 60 -9.64 -1.64 3.03
N CYS A 61 -9.10 -2.01 4.20
CA CYS A 61 -8.68 -1.05 5.21
C CYS A 61 -7.61 -0.08 4.68
N ALA A 62 -6.60 -0.58 3.96
CA ALA A 62 -5.52 0.24 3.41
C ALA A 62 -6.02 1.37 2.45
N PRO A 63 -6.80 1.09 1.39
CA PRO A 63 -7.32 2.12 0.50
C PRO A 63 -8.30 3.08 1.20
N VAL A 64 -9.14 2.59 2.11
CA VAL A 64 -10.04 3.44 2.90
C VAL A 64 -9.24 4.40 3.78
N PHE A 65 -8.19 3.93 4.46
CA PHE A 65 -7.31 4.77 5.26
C PHE A 65 -6.64 5.86 4.43
N LEU A 66 -6.12 5.50 3.26
CA LEU A 66 -5.48 6.43 2.34
C LEU A 66 -6.46 7.51 1.87
N PHE A 67 -7.68 7.11 1.51
CA PHE A 67 -8.76 8.01 1.10
C PHE A 67 -9.17 9.00 2.21
N LEU A 68 -9.36 8.51 3.43
CA LEU A 68 -9.70 9.36 4.59
C LEU A 68 -8.56 10.30 4.97
N SER A 69 -7.31 9.86 4.85
CA SER A 69 -6.12 10.68 5.05
C SER A 69 -6.06 11.83 4.03
N GLY A 70 -6.31 11.53 2.75
CA GLY A 70 -6.41 12.54 1.69
C GLY A 70 -7.57 13.52 1.90
N THR A 71 -8.76 13.01 2.25
CA THR A 71 -9.95 13.84 2.55
C THR A 71 -9.68 14.77 3.75
N SER A 72 -9.04 14.27 4.79
CA SER A 72 -8.65 15.06 5.97
C SER A 72 -7.66 16.16 5.61
N ALA A 73 -6.68 15.85 4.75
CA ALA A 73 -5.74 16.83 4.22
C ALA A 73 -6.45 17.93 3.42
N PHE A 74 -7.40 17.56 2.55
CA PHE A 74 -8.22 18.51 1.79
C PHE A 74 -9.04 19.43 2.71
N LEU A 75 -9.76 18.88 3.69
CA LEU A 75 -10.53 19.68 4.65
C LEU A 75 -9.64 20.60 5.48
N SER A 76 -8.46 20.13 5.91
CA SER A 76 -7.50 20.95 6.65
C SER A 76 -6.89 22.08 5.81
N SER A 77 -6.82 21.90 4.49
CA SER A 77 -6.26 22.88 3.54
C SER A 77 -7.24 24.00 3.18
N ARG A 78 -8.56 23.79 3.34
CA ARG A 78 -9.61 24.77 2.97
C ARG A 78 -9.48 26.14 3.66
N ASN A 79 -8.93 26.17 4.87
CA ASN A 79 -8.79 27.40 5.66
C ASN A 79 -7.37 28.00 5.60
N LYS A 80 -6.51 27.54 4.70
CA LYS A 80 -5.12 27.98 4.56
C LYS A 80 -4.86 28.53 3.16
N SER A 81 -3.87 29.43 3.02
CA SER A 81 -3.36 29.78 1.69
C SER A 81 -2.72 28.57 1.01
N LYS A 82 -2.66 28.58 -0.33
CA LYS A 82 -2.11 27.47 -1.11
C LYS A 82 -0.66 27.18 -0.73
N GLU A 83 0.11 28.21 -0.46
CA GLU A 83 1.52 28.15 -0.09
C GLU A 83 1.69 27.56 1.32
N ALA A 84 0.86 28.00 2.27
CA ALA A 84 0.87 27.49 3.64
C ALA A 84 0.39 26.03 3.70
N ALA A 85 -0.62 25.66 2.91
CA ALA A 85 -1.10 24.30 2.79
C ALA A 85 -0.05 23.38 2.15
N SER A 86 0.59 23.82 1.06
CA SER A 86 1.67 23.11 0.38
C SER A 86 2.85 22.85 1.31
N ALA A 87 3.38 23.88 1.98
CA ALA A 87 4.51 23.74 2.90
C ALA A 87 4.16 22.83 4.09
N PHE A 88 2.94 22.90 4.60
CA PHE A 88 2.46 22.04 5.67
C PHE A 88 2.42 20.55 5.26
N LEU A 89 1.90 20.26 4.07
CA LEU A 89 1.81 18.89 3.55
C LEU A 89 3.19 18.31 3.25
N ILE A 90 4.09 19.07 2.63
CA ILE A 90 5.44 18.61 2.31
C ILE A 90 6.24 18.31 3.59
N LYS A 91 6.22 19.22 4.58
CA LYS A 91 6.94 19.01 5.84
C LYS A 91 6.43 17.79 6.59
N ARG A 92 5.10 17.61 6.66
CA ARG A 92 4.51 16.43 7.30
C ARG A 92 4.78 15.15 6.53
N GLY A 93 4.67 15.18 5.20
CA GLY A 93 4.93 14.02 4.35
C GLY A 93 6.37 13.53 4.49
N LEU A 94 7.35 14.44 4.41
CA LEU A 94 8.77 14.11 4.62
C LEU A 94 9.02 13.57 6.03
N TRP A 95 8.37 14.13 7.05
CA TRP A 95 8.46 13.62 8.42
C TRP A 95 7.92 12.18 8.55
N LEU A 96 6.82 11.86 7.87
CA LEU A 96 6.28 10.49 7.85
C LEU A 96 7.22 9.51 7.13
N VAL A 97 7.80 9.90 5.99
CA VAL A 97 8.79 9.07 5.28
C VAL A 97 10.02 8.83 6.16
N PHE A 98 10.49 9.86 6.87
CA PHE A 98 11.61 9.73 7.80
C PHE A 98 11.29 8.76 8.94
N ILE A 99 10.12 8.89 9.57
CA ILE A 99 9.67 7.99 10.64
C ILE A 99 9.60 6.54 10.14
N GLU A 100 9.11 6.32 8.93
CA GLU A 100 9.02 4.97 8.36
C GLU A 100 10.40 4.31 8.25
N ILE A 101 11.34 5.00 7.62
CA ILE A 101 12.67 4.46 7.34
C ILE A 101 13.46 4.27 8.65
N THR A 102 13.23 5.12 9.65
CA THR A 102 13.99 5.07 10.90
C THR A 102 13.29 4.24 11.97
N VAL A 103 12.19 4.75 12.52
CA VAL A 103 11.50 4.20 13.70
C VAL A 103 10.75 2.92 13.36
N ILE A 104 9.99 2.91 12.27
CA ILE A 104 9.13 1.78 11.91
C ILE A 104 9.98 0.61 11.42
N THR A 105 10.92 0.87 10.50
CA THR A 105 11.84 -0.17 10.01
C THR A 105 12.66 -0.77 11.15
N PHE A 106 13.16 0.05 12.07
CA PHE A 106 13.87 -0.43 13.26
C PHE A 106 12.94 -1.22 14.19
N GLY A 107 11.73 -0.71 14.45
CA GLY A 107 10.76 -1.32 15.35
C GLY A 107 10.21 -2.66 14.87
N LEU A 108 10.08 -2.87 13.55
CA LEU A 108 9.64 -4.15 12.99
C LEU A 108 10.80 -5.14 12.79
N THR A 109 11.98 -4.67 12.35
CA THR A 109 13.09 -5.57 12.01
C THR A 109 13.95 -5.90 13.23
N PHE A 110 13.91 -5.08 14.29
CA PHE A 110 14.83 -5.11 15.44
C PHE A 110 16.32 -5.19 15.05
N ASN A 111 16.65 -4.78 13.82
CA ASN A 111 17.98 -4.90 13.23
C ASN A 111 18.58 -3.50 13.01
N PRO A 112 19.67 -3.14 13.70
CA PRO A 112 20.29 -1.82 13.59
C PRO A 112 21.05 -1.61 12.27
N PHE A 113 21.28 -2.66 11.48
CA PHE A 113 21.99 -2.58 10.19
C PHE A 113 21.07 -2.27 9.00
N TYR A 114 19.75 -2.16 9.20
CA TYR A 114 18.78 -1.80 8.16
C TYR A 114 18.92 -2.62 6.85
N ASN A 115 19.23 -3.92 6.95
CA ASN A 115 19.40 -4.80 5.78
C ASN A 115 18.12 -4.90 4.92
N PHE A 116 16.96 -4.67 5.53
CA PHE A 116 15.67 -4.68 4.87
C PHE A 116 14.86 -3.47 5.33
N ILE A 117 14.22 -2.78 4.38
CA ILE A 117 13.38 -1.61 4.64
C ILE A 117 11.94 -1.98 4.32
N PHE A 118 11.05 -1.82 5.30
CA PHE A 118 9.62 -2.00 5.09
C PHE A 118 9.01 -0.71 4.53
N PHE A 119 8.23 -0.84 3.46
CA PHE A 119 7.48 0.27 2.86
C PHE A 119 5.99 0.04 3.05
N GLN A 120 5.48 0.45 4.21
CA GLN A 120 4.08 0.30 4.60
C GLN A 120 3.24 1.51 4.16
N VAL A 121 1.99 1.53 4.61
CA VAL A 121 1.02 2.56 4.25
C VAL A 121 1.46 3.98 4.68
N ILE A 122 2.28 4.10 5.73
CA ILE A 122 2.86 5.39 6.16
C ILE A 122 3.77 5.96 5.07
N TRP A 123 4.60 5.13 4.43
CA TRP A 123 5.44 5.54 3.31
C TRP A 123 4.62 6.09 2.14
N ALA A 124 3.57 5.35 1.76
CA ALA A 124 2.68 5.74 0.66
C ALA A 124 1.98 7.06 0.95
N ILE A 125 1.51 7.29 2.19
CA ILE A 125 0.91 8.56 2.63
C ILE A 125 1.94 9.68 2.61
N GLY A 126 3.16 9.43 3.07
CA GLY A 126 4.24 10.41 3.09
C GLY A 126 4.50 10.99 1.70
N TRP A 127 4.72 10.12 0.72
CA TRP A 127 4.91 10.54 -0.67
C TRP A 127 3.66 11.16 -1.28
N SER A 128 2.49 10.62 -0.99
CA SER A 128 1.22 11.20 -1.46
C SER A 128 1.04 12.64 -0.97
N MET A 129 1.38 12.94 0.29
CA MET A 129 1.33 14.30 0.84
C MET A 129 2.37 15.24 0.21
N VAL A 130 3.59 14.74 -0.05
CA VAL A 130 4.63 15.52 -0.73
C VAL A 130 4.20 15.87 -2.16
N LEU A 131 3.76 14.89 -2.94
CA LEU A 131 3.29 15.08 -4.31
C LEU A 131 2.08 16.02 -4.36
N LEU A 132 1.09 15.81 -3.49
CA LEU A 132 -0.07 16.71 -3.40
C LEU A 132 0.35 18.14 -3.03
N GLY A 133 1.28 18.29 -2.07
CA GLY A 133 1.84 19.58 -1.69
C GLY A 133 2.55 20.29 -2.83
N LEU A 134 3.26 19.56 -3.70
CA LEU A 134 3.91 20.11 -4.90
C LEU A 134 2.86 20.51 -5.95
N PHE A 135 1.90 19.65 -6.26
CA PHE A 135 0.87 19.92 -7.27
C PHE A 135 -0.06 21.08 -6.87
N LEU A 136 -0.31 21.28 -5.58
CA LEU A 136 -1.07 22.43 -5.06
C LEU A 136 -0.45 23.78 -5.43
N ARG A 137 0.86 23.85 -5.67
CA ARG A 137 1.54 25.08 -6.14
C ARG A 137 1.30 25.37 -7.60
N PHE A 138 1.06 24.34 -8.42
CA PHE A 138 0.96 24.47 -9.86
C PHE A 138 -0.49 24.75 -10.30
N SER A 139 -1.43 23.84 -10.00
CA SER A 139 -2.87 24.01 -10.28
C SER A 139 -3.69 22.82 -9.76
N TYR A 140 -4.94 23.06 -9.35
CA TYR A 140 -5.90 22.00 -9.04
C TYR A 140 -6.22 21.11 -10.26
N ARG A 141 -6.09 21.64 -11.48
CA ARG A 141 -6.31 20.88 -12.72
C ARG A 141 -5.26 19.78 -12.90
N ALA A 142 -4.01 20.04 -12.49
CA ALA A 142 -2.94 19.06 -12.57
C ALA A 142 -3.25 17.85 -11.68
N ILE A 143 -3.72 18.10 -10.45
CA ILE A 143 -4.12 17.03 -9.50
C ILE A 143 -5.23 16.15 -10.12
N LEU A 144 -6.25 16.77 -10.70
CA LEU A 144 -7.37 16.04 -11.30
C LEU A 144 -6.94 15.22 -12.50
N ILE A 145 -6.13 15.80 -13.40
CA ILE A 145 -5.62 15.11 -14.59
C ILE A 145 -4.73 13.93 -14.18
N THR A 146 -3.80 14.14 -13.23
CA THR A 146 -2.92 13.07 -12.74
C THR A 146 -3.72 11.94 -12.08
N GLY A 147 -4.73 12.27 -11.26
CA GLY A 147 -5.60 11.24 -10.66
C GLY A 147 -6.39 10.44 -11.70
N LEU A 148 -6.95 11.13 -12.71
CA LEU A 148 -7.68 10.50 -13.80
C LEU A 148 -6.77 9.60 -14.64
N LEU A 149 -5.56 10.08 -14.95
CA LEU A 149 -4.56 9.34 -15.71
C LEU A 149 -4.08 8.10 -14.95
N LEU A 150 -3.88 8.20 -13.63
CA LEU A 150 -3.54 7.02 -12.82
C LEU A 150 -4.70 6.02 -12.80
N PHE A 151 -5.94 6.49 -12.62
CA PHE A 151 -7.11 5.62 -12.56
C PHE A 151 -7.42 4.92 -13.89
N PHE A 152 -7.33 5.60 -15.03
CA PHE A 152 -7.58 4.96 -16.34
C PHE A 152 -6.32 4.29 -16.92
N GLY A 153 -5.14 4.79 -16.57
CA GLY A 153 -3.85 4.30 -17.07
C GLY A 153 -3.25 3.14 -16.28
N HIS A 154 -3.74 2.80 -15.08
CA HIS A 154 -3.14 1.72 -14.29
C HIS A 154 -3.11 0.38 -15.03
N ASN A 155 -4.17 0.06 -15.81
CA ASN A 155 -4.24 -1.18 -16.58
C ASN A 155 -3.38 -1.18 -17.84
N LEU A 156 -2.83 -0.04 -18.25
CA LEU A 156 -1.96 0.01 -19.44
C LEU A 156 -0.64 -0.74 -19.20
N THR A 157 -0.19 -0.81 -17.95
CA THR A 157 1.02 -1.56 -17.56
C THR A 157 0.86 -3.07 -17.72
N ASN A 158 -0.36 -3.60 -17.71
CA ASN A 158 -0.64 -5.03 -17.96
C ASN A 158 -0.38 -5.44 -19.42
N HIS A 159 -0.29 -4.47 -20.34
CA HIS A 159 -0.04 -4.71 -21.76
C HIS A 159 1.43 -4.58 -22.15
N LEU A 160 2.32 -4.20 -21.21
CA LEU A 160 3.75 -4.22 -21.46
C LEU A 160 4.22 -5.68 -21.40
N PRO A 161 4.87 -6.22 -22.45
CA PRO A 161 5.48 -7.53 -22.38
C PRO A 161 6.54 -7.48 -21.29
N LEU A 162 6.31 -8.22 -20.20
CA LEU A 162 7.37 -8.49 -19.24
C LEU A 162 8.52 -9.14 -20.02
N PRO A 163 9.79 -8.73 -19.80
CA PRO A 163 10.90 -9.41 -20.42
C PRO A 163 10.77 -10.89 -20.08
N THR A 164 10.42 -11.69 -21.10
CA THR A 164 10.42 -13.13 -21.08
C THR A 164 11.74 -13.53 -20.45
N GLU A 165 11.71 -14.24 -19.32
CA GLU A 165 12.89 -14.97 -18.87
C GLU A 165 13.50 -15.60 -20.10
N ARG A 166 14.76 -15.27 -20.38
CA ARG A 166 15.48 -15.80 -21.53
C ARG A 166 15.28 -17.31 -21.54
N SER A 167 14.56 -17.78 -22.54
CA SER A 167 14.76 -19.08 -23.15
C SER A 167 16.24 -19.19 -23.51
N GLY A 168 17.00 -19.78 -22.60
CA GLY A 168 18.44 -19.93 -22.64
C GLY A 168 18.85 -21.21 -21.93
N GLY A 169 18.18 -22.29 -22.28
CA GLY A 169 18.44 -23.65 -21.82
C GLY A 169 17.42 -24.54 -22.50
N GLU A 170 17.90 -25.39 -23.41
CA GLU A 170 17.23 -26.50 -24.07
C GLU A 170 15.90 -26.97 -23.44
N PRO A 171 14.87 -27.35 -24.23
CA PRO A 171 13.84 -28.22 -23.70
C PRO A 171 14.51 -29.55 -23.35
N ALA A 172 14.90 -29.72 -22.08
CA ALA A 172 15.09 -31.03 -21.52
C ALA A 172 13.73 -31.72 -21.65
N LYS A 173 13.60 -32.50 -22.73
CA LYS A 173 12.58 -33.54 -22.85
C LYS A 173 12.66 -34.33 -21.56
N ASP A 174 11.73 -34.07 -20.64
CA ASP A 174 11.53 -34.95 -19.52
C ASP A 174 11.03 -36.28 -20.11
N PRO A 175 11.83 -37.36 -20.08
CA PRO A 175 11.39 -38.66 -20.60
C PRO A 175 10.28 -39.26 -19.72
N ALA A 176 9.95 -38.68 -18.57
CA ALA A 176 8.97 -39.22 -17.63
C ALA A 176 7.51 -38.91 -17.99
N HIS A 177 7.23 -37.90 -18.84
CA HIS A 177 5.86 -37.57 -19.23
C HIS A 177 5.38 -38.28 -20.52
N SER A 178 6.27 -38.92 -21.29
CA SER A 178 5.89 -39.74 -22.45
C SER A 178 5.64 -41.22 -22.14
N GLN A 179 5.96 -41.68 -20.92
CA GLN A 179 5.77 -43.09 -20.54
C GLN A 179 4.34 -43.43 -20.11
N TRP A 180 3.52 -42.43 -19.73
CA TRP A 180 2.15 -42.67 -19.26
C TRP A 180 1.12 -42.92 -20.37
N HIS A 181 1.43 -42.59 -21.62
CA HIS A 181 0.51 -42.77 -22.75
C HIS A 181 0.77 -44.03 -23.60
N TYR A 182 1.80 -44.83 -23.30
CA TYR A 182 2.13 -46.06 -24.07
C TYR A 182 1.75 -47.37 -23.35
N SER A 183 1.28 -47.31 -22.11
CA SER A 183 1.00 -48.50 -21.28
C SER A 183 -0.47 -48.88 -21.18
N ALA A 184 -1.36 -48.23 -21.94
CA ALA A 184 -2.80 -48.48 -21.94
C ALA A 184 -3.30 -49.32 -23.14
N ASP A 185 -2.43 -49.63 -24.12
CA ASP A 185 -2.79 -50.36 -25.36
C ASP A 185 -1.97 -51.65 -25.59
N ARG A 186 -1.67 -52.41 -24.51
CA ARG A 186 -1.22 -53.81 -24.62
C ARG A 186 -1.78 -54.67 -23.49
#